data_AF-A0A961E0V7-F1
#
_entry.id   AF-A0A961E0V7-F1
#
_cell.length_a   1.000
_cell.length_b   1.000
_cell.length_c   1.000
_cell.angle_alpha   90.00
_cell.angle_beta   90.00
_cell.angle_gamma   90.00
#
_symmetry.space_group_name_H-M   'P 1'
#
loop_
_entity.id
_entity.type
_entity.pdbx_description
1 polymer ?
#
loop_
_entity_poly.entity_id
_entity_poly.type
_entity_poly.pdbx_seq_one_letter_code
_entity_poly.pdbx_strand_id
1 'polypeptide(L)'
;MVGQVFDVAPSITLTSGIAAAHQAILGDRMRLSLDADLAHAVTGVPGAMAHPGLVCDIAIGQSTCVTRRVRANLFYRGLVFHRYPTIGDTLFTRTEVVGLKQNSRKPGRAPSGLAALRMTTIDQAGRLVLDFYRCAMLPLSPRAADTGHADDLTGLGAGPVPEVEGAGHWDAEAFRRRVPGPHFYPDIAGSVLRSSADVVSSAPELARLTLNIAAAHHDARDSGRRLVYGGHTIGLALAQATRLLPNLATVLGW
;
A
#
# COMPACT_ATOMS: atom_id res chain seq x y z
N MET A 1 16.96 7.92 -14.21
CA MET A 1 16.46 8.90 -15.21
C MET A 1 14.96 8.76 -15.32
N VAL A 2 14.24 9.74 -15.87
CA VAL A 2 12.82 9.57 -16.21
C VAL A 2 12.68 8.46 -17.26
N GLY A 3 11.64 7.62 -17.15
CA GLY A 3 11.43 6.41 -17.94
C GLY A 3 12.26 5.20 -17.47
N GLN A 4 13.13 5.35 -16.47
CA GLN A 4 13.90 4.22 -15.95
C GLN A 4 12.99 3.25 -15.19
N VAL A 5 13.07 1.98 -15.56
CA VAL A 5 12.29 0.88 -14.98
C VAL A 5 13.17 0.03 -14.05
N PHE A 6 12.56 -0.42 -12.96
CA PHE A 6 13.12 -1.35 -11.99
C PHE A 6 12.13 -2.49 -11.80
N ASP A 7 12.55 -3.69 -12.17
CA ASP A 7 11.76 -4.91 -12.25
C ASP A 7 12.49 -6.10 -11.57
N VAL A 8 13.47 -5.78 -10.72
CA VAL A 8 14.38 -6.73 -10.06
C VAL A 8 13.91 -7.16 -8.66
N ALA A 9 12.79 -6.63 -8.18
CA ALA A 9 12.24 -7.05 -6.89
C ALA A 9 11.76 -8.50 -7.01
N PRO A 10 12.06 -9.37 -6.03
CA PRO A 10 11.61 -10.76 -6.09
C PRO A 10 10.08 -10.80 -6.05
N SER A 11 9.50 -11.69 -6.87
CA SER A 11 8.08 -12.02 -6.74
C SER A 11 7.82 -12.69 -5.39
N ILE A 12 6.61 -12.55 -4.87
CA ILE A 12 6.23 -13.14 -3.59
C ILE A 12 4.85 -13.75 -3.65
N THR A 13 4.76 -15.02 -3.29
CA THR A 13 3.49 -15.74 -3.14
C THR A 13 2.83 -15.35 -1.83
N LEU A 14 1.56 -14.95 -1.90
CA LEU A 14 0.73 -14.68 -0.73
C LEU A 14 0.43 -16.00 -0.04
N THR A 15 0.79 -16.12 1.23
CA THR A 15 0.54 -17.33 2.02
C THR A 15 -0.28 -17.01 3.26
N SER A 16 -0.94 -18.01 3.82
CA SER A 16 -1.65 -17.87 5.10
C SER A 16 -0.69 -17.46 6.23
N GLY A 17 0.57 -17.90 6.19
CA GLY A 17 1.60 -17.49 7.15
C GLY A 17 1.94 -16.00 7.08
N ILE A 18 2.07 -15.46 5.86
CA ILE A 18 2.28 -14.02 5.66
C ILE A 18 1.05 -13.22 6.10
N ALA A 19 -0.14 -13.70 5.77
CA ALA A 19 -1.40 -13.08 6.19
C ALA A 19 -1.55 -13.04 7.73
N ALA A 20 -1.27 -14.16 8.41
CA ALA A 20 -1.31 -14.24 9.86
C ALA A 20 -0.28 -13.31 10.52
N ALA A 21 0.94 -13.21 9.97
CA ALA A 21 1.96 -12.30 10.48
C ALA A 21 1.56 -10.82 10.30
N HIS A 22 0.97 -10.47 9.15
CA HIS A 22 0.45 -9.12 8.89
C HIS A 22 -0.69 -8.76 9.86
N GLN A 23 -1.64 -9.68 10.03
CA GLN A 23 -2.73 -9.56 10.98
C GLN A 23 -2.23 -9.40 12.43
N ALA A 24 -1.20 -10.14 12.84
CA ALA A 24 -0.65 -10.03 14.19
C ALA A 24 -0.02 -8.67 14.48
N ILE A 25 0.45 -7.96 13.44
CA ILE A 25 1.10 -6.66 13.58
C ILE A 25 0.08 -5.51 13.51
N LEU A 26 -0.85 -5.56 12.56
CA LEU A 26 -1.75 -4.44 12.26
C LEU A 26 -3.20 -4.67 12.67
N GLY A 27 -3.58 -5.92 12.96
CA GLY A 27 -4.97 -6.34 13.11
C GLY A 27 -5.66 -6.59 11.77
N ASP A 28 -6.59 -7.53 11.77
CA ASP A 28 -7.52 -7.78 10.66
C ASP A 28 -8.90 -8.13 11.26
N ARG A 29 -9.94 -7.46 10.74
CA ARG A 29 -11.35 -7.72 11.06
C ARG A 29 -12.23 -7.74 9.80
N MET A 30 -11.62 -7.74 8.62
CA MET A 30 -12.36 -7.80 7.37
C MET A 30 -12.85 -9.23 7.16
N ARG A 31 -14.18 -9.38 7.05
CA ARG A 31 -14.79 -10.72 7.07
C ARG A 31 -14.32 -11.60 5.91
N LEU A 32 -14.13 -11.02 4.73
CA LEU A 32 -13.74 -11.75 3.52
C LEU A 32 -12.27 -12.23 3.53
N SER A 33 -11.39 -11.62 4.33
CA SER A 33 -10.01 -12.12 4.52
C SER A 33 -9.91 -13.15 5.64
N LEU A 34 -10.92 -13.22 6.54
CA LEU A 34 -10.93 -14.10 7.71
C LEU A 34 -11.78 -15.36 7.54
N ASP A 35 -12.82 -15.31 6.70
CA ASP A 35 -13.77 -16.40 6.49
C ASP A 35 -13.78 -16.82 5.01
N ALA A 36 -13.13 -17.94 4.71
CA ALA A 36 -13.01 -18.47 3.35
C ALA A 36 -14.36 -18.95 2.79
N ASP A 37 -15.28 -19.43 3.63
CA ASP A 37 -16.59 -19.91 3.18
C ASP A 37 -17.51 -18.73 2.81
N LEU A 38 -17.44 -17.64 3.58
CA LEU A 38 -18.09 -16.38 3.24
C LEU A 38 -17.45 -15.75 2.00
N ALA A 39 -16.12 -15.70 1.94
CA ALA A 39 -15.39 -15.20 0.77
C ALA A 39 -15.82 -15.92 -0.50
N HIS A 40 -15.83 -17.25 -0.49
CA HIS A 40 -16.26 -18.05 -1.62
C HIS A 40 -17.71 -17.76 -2.02
N ALA A 41 -18.62 -17.68 -1.05
CA ALA A 41 -20.03 -17.40 -1.35
C ALA A 41 -20.27 -16.00 -1.93
N VAL A 42 -19.44 -15.02 -1.59
CA VAL A 42 -19.57 -13.63 -2.07
C VAL A 42 -18.85 -13.44 -3.40
N THR A 43 -17.69 -14.05 -3.58
CA THR A 43 -16.79 -13.71 -4.69
C THR A 43 -16.69 -14.81 -5.75
N GLY A 44 -17.13 -16.03 -5.44
CA GLY A 44 -16.99 -17.21 -6.28
C GLY A 44 -15.55 -17.74 -6.41
N VAL A 45 -14.53 -17.02 -5.92
CA VAL A 45 -13.15 -17.52 -5.97
C VAL A 45 -12.91 -18.60 -4.90
N PRO A 46 -12.10 -19.62 -5.22
CA PRO A 46 -11.70 -20.63 -4.25
C PRO A 46 -10.62 -20.06 -3.32
N GLY A 47 -10.80 -20.24 -2.01
CA GLY A 47 -9.82 -19.88 -0.99
C GLY A 47 -10.06 -18.54 -0.30
N ALA A 48 -9.24 -18.25 0.72
CA ALA A 48 -9.33 -17.01 1.48
C ALA A 48 -8.81 -15.82 0.65
N MET A 49 -9.50 -14.67 0.74
CA MET A 49 -9.03 -13.43 0.13
C MET A 49 -7.77 -12.94 0.85
N ALA A 50 -6.82 -12.39 0.11
CA ALA A 50 -5.72 -11.67 0.74
C ALA A 50 -6.21 -10.33 1.28
N HIS A 51 -5.83 -10.00 2.51
CA HIS A 51 -6.16 -8.70 3.10
C HIS A 51 -5.60 -7.56 2.22
N PRO A 52 -6.40 -6.54 1.83
CA PRO A 52 -5.95 -5.50 0.89
C PRO A 52 -4.74 -4.72 1.40
N GLY A 53 -4.66 -4.47 2.72
CA GLY A 53 -3.48 -3.85 3.33
C GLY A 53 -2.19 -4.66 3.13
N LEU A 54 -2.26 -5.99 3.18
CA LEU A 54 -1.11 -6.86 2.92
C LEU A 54 -0.65 -6.75 1.46
N VAL A 55 -1.60 -6.76 0.52
CA VAL A 55 -1.31 -6.62 -0.91
C VAL A 55 -0.62 -5.28 -1.20
N CYS A 56 -1.15 -4.19 -0.65
CA CYS A 56 -0.54 -2.86 -0.78
C CYS A 56 0.85 -2.80 -0.15
N ASP A 57 1.03 -3.34 1.05
CA ASP A 57 2.32 -3.30 1.75
C ASP A 57 3.40 -4.09 0.99
N ILE A 58 3.05 -5.24 0.42
CA ILE A 58 3.96 -6.01 -0.45
C ILE A 58 4.32 -5.22 -1.71
N ALA A 59 3.35 -4.64 -2.41
CA ALA A 59 3.60 -3.86 -3.62
C ALA A 59 4.51 -2.64 -3.34
N ILE A 60 4.24 -1.94 -2.23
CA ILE A 60 5.06 -0.81 -1.78
C ILE A 60 6.45 -1.28 -1.39
N GLY A 61 6.56 -2.37 -0.64
CA GLY A 61 7.82 -2.95 -0.19
C GLY A 61 8.71 -3.37 -1.34
N GLN A 62 8.18 -4.09 -2.34
CA GLN A 62 8.89 -4.43 -3.58
C GLN A 62 9.45 -3.19 -4.30
N SER A 63 8.71 -2.07 -4.30
CA SER A 63 9.16 -0.80 -4.93
C SER A 63 10.31 -0.10 -4.20
N THR A 64 10.66 -0.52 -2.98
CA THR A 64 11.70 0.15 -2.17
C THR A 64 13.13 -0.13 -2.66
N CYS A 65 13.31 -1.04 -3.62
CA CYS A 65 14.59 -1.25 -4.30
C CYS A 65 15.17 0.04 -4.90
N VAL A 66 14.29 0.94 -5.37
CA VAL A 66 14.63 2.26 -5.94
C VAL A 66 14.90 3.30 -4.84
N THR A 67 14.34 3.11 -3.64
CA THR A 67 14.29 4.13 -2.59
C THR A 67 14.89 3.68 -1.26
N ARG A 68 15.93 2.85 -1.31
CA ARG A 68 16.67 2.37 -0.11
C ARG A 68 17.13 3.51 0.80
N ARG A 69 17.52 4.65 0.22
CA ARG A 69 18.01 5.85 0.93
C ARG A 69 16.94 6.92 1.12
N VAL A 70 15.66 6.57 1.05
CA VAL A 70 14.56 7.53 1.20
C VAL A 70 14.65 8.25 2.54
N ARG A 71 14.42 9.57 2.50
CA ARG A 71 14.26 10.40 3.70
C ARG A 71 12.80 10.50 4.12
N ALA A 72 11.91 10.65 3.15
CA ALA A 72 10.48 10.69 3.35
C ALA A 72 9.76 10.29 2.05
N ASN A 73 8.55 9.76 2.19
CA ASN A 73 7.61 9.61 1.10
C ASN A 73 6.50 10.65 1.31
N LEU A 74 6.30 11.55 0.34
CA LEU A 74 5.40 12.69 0.49
C LEU A 74 3.93 12.30 0.33
N PHE A 75 3.64 11.32 -0.51
CA PHE A 75 2.31 10.76 -0.70
C PHE A 75 2.36 9.39 -1.37
N TYR A 76 1.28 8.64 -1.18
CA TYR A 76 0.85 7.52 -2.02
C TYR A 76 -0.47 7.96 -2.67
N ARG A 77 -0.67 7.70 -3.96
CA ARG A 77 -1.87 8.18 -4.68
C ARG A 77 -2.29 7.22 -5.77
N GLY A 78 -3.60 7.03 -5.93
CA GLY A 78 -4.17 6.17 -6.96
C GLY A 78 -3.98 4.70 -6.64
N LEU A 79 -3.99 4.32 -5.35
CA LEU A 79 -3.95 2.91 -4.98
C LEU A 79 -5.35 2.35 -5.21
N VAL A 80 -5.60 1.81 -6.39
CA VAL A 80 -6.90 1.27 -6.78
C VAL A 80 -6.75 -0.20 -7.15
N PHE A 81 -7.57 -1.05 -6.53
CA PHE A 81 -7.54 -2.49 -6.80
C PHE A 81 -8.25 -2.80 -8.12
N HIS A 82 -7.48 -3.24 -9.11
CA HIS A 82 -8.03 -3.75 -10.37
C HIS A 82 -8.57 -5.18 -10.23
N ARG A 83 -8.04 -5.92 -9.25
CA ARG A 83 -8.51 -7.24 -8.82
C ARG A 83 -8.06 -7.50 -7.39
N TYR A 84 -8.71 -8.44 -6.73
CA TYR A 84 -8.40 -8.83 -5.36
C TYR A 84 -7.70 -10.20 -5.35
N PRO A 85 -6.40 -10.26 -5.04
CA PRO A 85 -5.68 -11.52 -4.95
C PRO A 85 -6.23 -12.43 -3.84
N THR A 86 -6.13 -13.74 -4.04
CA THR A 86 -6.38 -14.75 -3.00
C THR A 86 -5.06 -15.27 -2.43
N ILE A 87 -5.12 -15.94 -1.28
CA ILE A 87 -3.98 -16.70 -0.78
C ILE A 87 -3.58 -17.75 -1.84
N GLY A 88 -2.29 -17.81 -2.19
CA GLY A 88 -1.73 -18.60 -3.27
C GLY A 88 -1.35 -17.80 -4.52
N ASP A 89 -1.94 -16.61 -4.74
CA ASP A 89 -1.51 -15.71 -5.82
C ASP A 89 -0.09 -15.18 -5.55
N THR A 90 0.67 -14.93 -6.62
CA THR A 90 2.04 -14.41 -6.54
C THR A 90 2.11 -13.02 -7.14
N LEU A 91 2.62 -12.06 -6.36
CA LEU A 91 2.70 -10.66 -6.76
C LEU A 91 4.08 -10.29 -7.28
N PHE A 92 4.09 -9.52 -8.36
CA PHE A 92 5.27 -8.90 -8.94
C PHE A 92 5.01 -7.41 -9.18
N THR A 93 5.95 -6.56 -8.76
CA THR A 93 5.81 -5.09 -8.91
C THR A 93 6.94 -4.50 -9.73
N ARG A 94 6.57 -3.89 -10.86
CA ARG A 94 7.44 -3.01 -11.65
C ARG A 94 7.39 -1.59 -11.07
N THR A 95 8.53 -0.93 -10.96
CA THR A 95 8.63 0.48 -10.55
C THR A 95 9.27 1.32 -11.66
N GLU A 96 8.63 2.42 -12.05
CA GLU A 96 9.11 3.33 -13.09
C GLU A 96 9.28 4.75 -12.54
N VAL A 97 10.40 5.41 -12.88
CA VAL A 97 10.62 6.82 -12.58
C VAL A 97 9.87 7.67 -13.59
N VAL A 98 8.78 8.31 -13.16
CA VAL A 98 7.91 9.11 -14.04
C VAL A 98 8.16 10.61 -13.92
N GLY A 99 8.99 11.04 -12.97
CA GLY A 99 9.43 12.43 -12.86
C GLY A 99 10.51 12.63 -11.81
N LEU A 100 11.35 13.64 -12.02
CA LEU A 100 12.44 14.02 -11.15
C LEU A 100 12.43 15.54 -10.92
N LYS A 101 12.59 15.94 -9.67
CA LYS A 101 12.70 17.36 -9.30
C LYS A 101 13.76 17.55 -8.23
N GLN A 102 14.77 18.37 -8.49
CA GLN A 102 15.72 18.77 -7.45
C GLN A 102 15.04 19.74 -6.47
N ASN A 103 15.22 19.53 -5.17
CA ASN A 103 14.75 20.49 -4.18
C ASN A 103 15.69 21.70 -4.13
N SER A 104 15.14 22.88 -3.88
CA SER A 104 15.94 24.10 -3.63
C SER A 104 16.90 23.88 -2.45
N ARG A 105 18.14 24.36 -2.60
CA ARG A 105 19.14 24.28 -1.52
C ARG A 105 18.69 25.14 -0.34
N LYS A 106 18.78 24.60 0.87
CA LYS A 106 18.50 25.31 2.12
C LYS A 106 19.74 25.24 3.03
N PRO A 107 20.20 26.36 3.61
CA PRO A 107 21.31 26.34 4.57
C PRO A 107 21.08 25.31 5.69
N GLY A 108 22.11 24.55 6.04
CA GLY A 108 22.05 23.51 7.09
C GLY A 108 21.27 22.24 6.72
N ARG A 109 20.77 22.10 5.48
CA ARG A 109 20.09 20.89 5.01
C ARG A 109 20.88 20.21 3.91
N ALA A 110 21.14 18.93 4.08
CA ALA A 110 21.81 18.13 3.06
C ALA A 110 20.97 18.10 1.75
N PRO A 111 21.59 18.30 0.57
CA PRO A 111 20.89 18.33 -0.71
C PRO A 111 20.00 17.11 -0.97
N SER A 112 18.85 17.34 -1.61
CA SER A 112 17.86 16.29 -1.90
C SER A 112 17.07 16.59 -3.17
N GLY A 113 16.40 15.57 -3.68
CA GLY A 113 15.48 15.66 -4.80
C GLY A 113 14.28 14.76 -4.58
N LEU A 114 13.27 14.94 -5.40
CA LEU A 114 12.04 14.16 -5.45
C LEU A 114 12.10 13.23 -6.65
N ALA A 115 11.76 11.96 -6.42
CA ALA A 115 11.48 11.00 -7.47
C ALA A 115 10.00 10.63 -7.40
N ALA A 116 9.27 10.98 -8.45
CA ALA A 116 7.94 10.48 -8.72
C ALA A 116 8.05 9.09 -9.33
N LEU A 117 7.37 8.12 -8.72
CA LEU A 117 7.43 6.72 -9.10
C LEU A 117 6.03 6.21 -9.39
N ARG A 118 5.90 5.44 -10.48
CA ARG A 118 4.72 4.61 -10.77
C ARG A 118 5.05 3.16 -10.43
N MET A 119 4.17 2.50 -9.70
CA MET A 119 4.27 1.09 -9.39
C MET A 119 3.13 0.37 -10.09
N THR A 120 3.45 -0.67 -10.84
CA THR A 120 2.48 -1.54 -11.50
C THR A 120 2.68 -2.95 -10.97
N THR A 121 1.71 -3.44 -10.20
CA THR A 121 1.71 -4.76 -9.59
C THR A 121 0.81 -5.69 -10.38
N ILE A 122 1.34 -6.83 -10.79
CA ILE A 122 0.62 -7.90 -11.49
C ILE A 122 0.72 -9.20 -10.70
N ASP A 123 -0.11 -10.17 -11.06
CA ASP A 123 -0.03 -11.52 -10.53
C ASP A 123 0.75 -12.49 -11.45
N GLN A 124 0.78 -13.78 -11.08
CA GLN A 124 1.40 -14.85 -11.87
C GLN A 124 0.81 -15.04 -13.27
N ALA A 125 -0.41 -14.58 -13.51
CA ALA A 125 -1.09 -14.67 -14.80
C ALA A 125 -0.97 -13.36 -15.61
N GLY A 126 -0.18 -12.39 -15.15
CA GLY A 126 -0.01 -11.09 -15.79
C GLY A 126 -1.20 -10.15 -15.63
N ARG A 127 -2.15 -10.46 -14.74
CA ARG A 127 -3.35 -9.65 -14.51
C ARG A 127 -3.01 -8.49 -13.58
N LEU A 128 -3.45 -7.29 -13.94
CA LEU A 128 -3.21 -6.08 -13.16
C LEU A 128 -3.88 -6.15 -11.79
N VAL A 129 -3.13 -5.87 -10.72
CA VAL A 129 -3.60 -5.83 -9.33
C VAL A 129 -3.67 -4.39 -8.81
N LEU A 130 -2.55 -3.66 -8.89
CA LEU A 130 -2.46 -2.25 -8.49
C LEU A 130 -1.67 -1.47 -9.54
N ASP A 131 -2.05 -0.22 -9.79
CA ASP A 131 -1.27 0.73 -10.58
C ASP A 131 -1.33 2.12 -9.96
N PHE A 132 -0.28 2.50 -9.24
CA PHE A 132 -0.31 3.64 -8.32
C PHE A 132 0.97 4.45 -8.31
N TYR A 133 0.92 5.62 -7.67
CA TYR A 133 2.02 6.56 -7.64
C TYR A 133 2.49 6.86 -6.21
N ARG A 134 3.77 7.20 -6.10
CA ARG A 134 4.34 7.78 -4.87
C ARG A 134 5.44 8.78 -5.18
N CYS A 135 5.66 9.72 -4.25
CA CYS A 135 6.73 10.69 -4.37
C CYS A 135 7.75 10.51 -3.23
N ALA A 136 8.96 10.07 -3.58
CA ALA A 136 10.03 9.80 -2.64
C ALA A 136 11.06 10.94 -2.63
N MET A 137 11.40 11.46 -1.44
CA MET A 137 12.50 12.37 -1.26
C MET A 137 13.79 11.59 -1.00
N LEU A 138 14.78 11.78 -1.88
CA LEU A 138 16.08 11.09 -1.85
C LEU A 138 17.23 12.08 -1.64
N PRO A 139 18.30 11.70 -0.92
CA PRO A 139 19.51 12.48 -0.86
C PRO A 139 20.19 12.51 -2.22
N LEU A 140 20.77 13.66 -2.58
CA LEU A 140 21.71 13.73 -3.68
C LEU A 140 23.04 13.06 -3.27
N SER A 141 23.86 12.68 -4.26
CA SER A 141 25.21 12.22 -3.98
C SER A 141 26.06 13.35 -3.36
N PRO A 142 27.06 13.05 -2.52
CA PRO A 142 27.81 14.09 -1.78
C PRO A 142 28.47 15.17 -2.63
N ARG A 143 28.75 14.89 -3.91
CA ARG A 143 29.34 15.82 -4.88
C ARG A 143 28.40 16.16 -6.04
N ALA A 144 27.10 15.90 -5.89
CA ALA A 144 26.14 16.25 -6.92
C ALA A 144 26.14 17.77 -7.14
N ALA A 145 26.36 18.16 -8.39
CA ALA A 145 26.05 19.49 -8.87
C ALA A 145 24.52 19.67 -8.97
N ASP A 146 24.08 20.76 -9.58
CA ASP A 146 22.70 20.87 -10.02
C ASP A 146 22.37 19.77 -11.02
N THR A 147 21.31 18.99 -10.76
CA THR A 147 20.88 17.90 -11.65
C THR A 147 20.08 18.40 -12.85
N GLY A 148 19.63 19.67 -12.85
CA GLY A 148 18.78 20.23 -13.90
C GLY A 148 17.36 19.63 -13.97
N HIS A 149 16.99 18.78 -13.02
CA HIS A 149 15.69 18.13 -12.95
C HIS A 149 14.67 19.06 -12.29
N ALA A 150 13.59 19.40 -13.01
CA ALA A 150 12.61 20.38 -12.56
C ALA A 150 11.17 20.00 -12.96
N ASP A 151 10.88 18.70 -13.10
CA ASP A 151 9.56 18.23 -13.52
C ASP A 151 8.46 18.72 -12.56
N ASP A 152 7.28 19.04 -13.11
CA ASP A 152 6.10 19.33 -12.30
C ASP A 152 5.46 18.02 -11.81
N LEU A 153 5.44 17.85 -10.49
CA LEU A 153 4.94 16.64 -9.82
C LEU A 153 3.59 16.85 -9.12
N THR A 154 2.99 18.03 -9.22
CA THR A 154 1.80 18.41 -8.44
C THR A 154 0.57 17.54 -8.78
N GLY A 155 0.28 17.37 -10.08
CA GLY A 155 -0.85 16.61 -10.59
C GLY A 155 -0.67 15.09 -10.63
N LEU A 156 0.49 14.56 -10.23
CA LEU A 156 0.82 13.15 -10.41
C LEU A 156 -0.18 12.23 -9.70
N GLY A 157 -0.96 11.45 -10.46
CA GLY A 157 -1.98 10.55 -9.93
C GLY A 157 -3.20 11.26 -9.31
N ALA A 158 -3.37 12.57 -9.49
CA ALA A 158 -4.49 13.36 -8.94
C ALA A 158 -5.82 13.20 -9.70
N GLY A 159 -5.92 12.20 -10.59
CA GLY A 159 -7.14 11.92 -11.33
C GLY A 159 -8.24 11.31 -10.45
N PRO A 160 -9.49 11.29 -10.94
CA PRO A 160 -10.56 10.57 -10.26
C PRO A 160 -10.15 9.11 -10.06
N VAL A 161 -10.50 8.56 -8.89
CA VAL A 161 -10.41 7.12 -8.65
C VAL A 161 -11.31 6.45 -9.71
N PRO A 162 -10.76 5.62 -10.62
CA PRO A 162 -11.57 4.95 -11.61
C PRO A 162 -12.67 4.14 -10.93
N GLU A 163 -13.83 4.02 -11.57
CA GLU A 163 -14.89 3.16 -11.07
C GLU A 163 -14.36 1.72 -10.99
N VAL A 164 -14.38 1.15 -9.79
CA VAL A 164 -13.67 -0.10 -9.52
C VAL A 164 -14.52 -1.29 -9.95
N GLU A 165 -14.26 -1.81 -11.14
CA GLU A 165 -14.90 -3.05 -11.63
C GLU A 165 -14.47 -4.30 -10.84
N GLY A 166 -13.33 -4.25 -10.16
CA GLY A 166 -12.69 -5.42 -9.53
C GLY A 166 -13.54 -6.15 -8.48
N ALA A 167 -14.53 -5.48 -7.87
CA ALA A 167 -15.50 -6.07 -6.95
C ALA A 167 -16.95 -6.02 -7.48
N GLY A 168 -17.18 -5.49 -8.69
CA GLY A 168 -18.53 -5.27 -9.23
C GLY A 168 -19.34 -6.55 -9.48
N HIS A 169 -18.66 -7.71 -9.54
CA HIS A 169 -19.28 -9.02 -9.73
C HIS A 169 -19.55 -9.77 -8.41
N TRP A 170 -19.27 -9.17 -7.25
CA TRP A 170 -19.47 -9.84 -5.95
C TRP A 170 -20.96 -9.91 -5.58
N ASP A 171 -21.39 -11.08 -5.09
CA ASP A 171 -22.76 -11.32 -4.61
C ASP A 171 -22.96 -10.65 -3.24
N ALA A 172 -23.43 -9.41 -3.28
CA ALA A 172 -23.78 -8.65 -2.09
C ALA A 172 -24.97 -9.24 -1.32
N GLU A 173 -25.86 -10.02 -1.96
CA GLU A 173 -26.97 -10.69 -1.28
C GLU A 173 -26.46 -11.87 -0.45
N ALA A 174 -25.53 -12.66 -0.99
CA ALA A 174 -24.84 -13.71 -0.23
C ALA A 174 -24.18 -13.15 1.03
N PHE A 175 -23.53 -11.98 0.95
CA PHE A 175 -22.99 -11.30 2.13
C PHE A 175 -24.08 -10.95 3.14
N ARG A 176 -25.16 -10.27 2.70
CA ARG A 176 -26.25 -9.82 3.58
C ARG A 176 -27.02 -10.97 4.25
N ARG A 177 -27.17 -12.11 3.58
CA ARG A 177 -27.83 -13.29 4.17
C ARG A 177 -27.03 -13.93 5.31
N ARG A 178 -25.69 -13.82 5.27
CA ARG A 178 -24.78 -14.51 6.20
C ARG A 178 -24.18 -13.60 7.27
N VAL A 179 -24.19 -12.29 7.05
CA VAL A 179 -23.60 -11.31 7.96
C VAL A 179 -24.70 -10.48 8.61
N PRO A 180 -24.76 -10.39 9.95
CA PRO A 180 -25.71 -9.52 10.64
C PRO A 180 -25.54 -8.05 10.25
N GLY A 181 -26.67 -7.35 10.13
CA GLY A 181 -26.68 -5.89 9.95
C GLY A 181 -26.22 -5.11 11.20
N PRO A 182 -26.18 -3.77 11.13
CA PRO A 182 -26.60 -2.97 9.97
C PRO A 182 -25.62 -3.08 8.80
N HIS A 183 -26.15 -3.07 7.58
CA HIS A 183 -25.34 -2.93 6.37
C HIS A 183 -25.13 -1.44 6.05
N PHE A 184 -24.39 -1.12 4.99
CA PHE A 184 -24.15 0.26 4.61
C PHE A 184 -25.35 0.88 3.92
N TYR A 185 -25.60 2.14 4.25
CA TYR A 185 -26.62 2.99 3.66
C TYR A 185 -25.94 4.33 3.26
N PRO A 186 -26.50 5.08 2.28
CA PRO A 186 -25.86 6.29 1.78
C PRO A 186 -25.62 7.39 2.83
N ASP A 187 -26.41 7.40 3.90
CA ASP A 187 -26.34 8.35 5.03
C ASP A 187 -25.06 8.24 5.87
N ILE A 188 -24.30 7.14 5.74
CA ILE A 188 -22.99 7.02 6.38
C ILE A 188 -21.97 8.02 5.82
N ALA A 189 -22.16 8.47 4.58
CA ALA A 189 -21.28 9.45 3.95
C ALA A 189 -21.29 10.77 4.73
N GLY A 190 -20.10 11.27 5.06
CA GLY A 190 -19.93 12.49 5.87
C GLY A 190 -20.00 12.26 7.38
N SER A 191 -20.24 11.04 7.85
CA SER A 191 -20.19 10.71 9.28
C SER A 191 -18.77 10.81 9.84
N VAL A 192 -18.64 11.31 11.08
CA VAL A 192 -17.38 11.36 11.82
C VAL A 192 -17.42 10.34 12.96
N LEU A 193 -16.54 9.35 12.88
CA LEU A 193 -16.45 8.27 13.87
C LEU A 193 -15.16 8.42 14.69
N ARG A 194 -15.19 8.00 15.96
CA ARG A 194 -14.05 8.09 16.88
C ARG A 194 -13.59 6.69 17.27
N SER A 195 -12.36 6.33 16.92
CA SER A 195 -11.79 5.03 17.22
C SER A 195 -11.21 4.94 18.64
N SER A 196 -11.00 3.70 19.10
CA SER A 196 -10.04 3.41 20.16
C SER A 196 -8.60 3.46 19.62
N ALA A 197 -7.62 3.57 20.51
CA ALA A 197 -6.20 3.54 20.16
C ALA A 197 -5.69 2.12 19.86
N ASP A 198 -4.58 2.05 19.12
CA ASP A 198 -3.72 0.87 18.98
C ASP A 198 -2.27 1.26 19.28
N VAL A 199 -1.47 0.28 19.70
CA VAL A 199 -0.03 0.45 19.88
C VAL A 199 0.70 0.32 18.55
N VAL A 200 1.75 1.13 18.34
CA VAL A 200 2.69 0.93 17.24
C VAL A 200 3.81 0.01 17.73
N SER A 201 3.74 -1.27 17.35
CA SER A 201 4.74 -2.30 17.68
C SER A 201 5.09 -3.13 16.45
N SER A 202 6.25 -3.78 16.44
CA SER A 202 6.65 -4.69 15.35
C SER A 202 6.79 -4.02 13.97
N ALA A 203 7.13 -2.73 13.94
CA ALA A 203 7.30 -1.98 12.69
C ALA A 203 8.44 -2.52 11.78
N PRO A 204 9.63 -2.89 12.31
CA PRO A 204 10.66 -3.54 11.50
C PRO A 204 10.21 -4.90 10.93
N GLU A 205 9.43 -5.66 11.69
CA GLU A 205 8.91 -6.97 11.28
C GLU A 205 7.96 -6.80 10.08
N LEU A 206 7.06 -5.82 10.10
CA LEU A 206 6.21 -5.51 8.95
C LEU A 206 7.05 -5.14 7.72
N ALA A 207 8.09 -4.32 7.88
CA ALA A 207 8.96 -3.94 6.78
C ALA A 207 9.69 -5.16 6.21
N ARG A 208 10.21 -6.07 7.05
CA ARG A 208 10.85 -7.31 6.59
C ARG A 208 9.88 -8.26 5.90
N LEU A 209 8.70 -8.47 6.50
CA LEU A 209 7.63 -9.33 5.98
C LEU A 209 7.24 -8.94 4.54
N THR A 210 7.25 -7.64 4.24
CA THR A 210 6.76 -7.07 2.98
C THR A 210 7.88 -6.70 2.01
N LEU A 211 9.11 -7.14 2.27
CA LEU A 211 10.30 -6.85 1.44
C LEU A 211 10.68 -5.36 1.37
N ASN A 212 10.18 -4.55 2.31
CA ASN A 212 10.53 -3.14 2.39
C ASN A 212 11.95 -2.97 2.98
N ILE A 213 12.87 -2.50 2.14
CA ILE A 213 14.29 -2.31 2.45
C ILE A 213 14.69 -0.83 2.57
N ALA A 214 13.73 0.08 2.76
CA ALA A 214 14.05 1.47 3.05
C ALA A 214 14.80 1.58 4.39
N ALA A 215 16.03 2.10 4.35
CA ALA A 215 16.95 2.09 5.49
C ALA A 215 16.36 2.79 6.72
N ALA A 216 15.52 3.83 6.53
CA ALA A 216 14.87 4.55 7.61
C ALA A 216 14.05 3.66 8.58
N HIS A 217 13.57 2.50 8.11
CA HIS A 217 12.78 1.55 8.92
C HIS A 217 13.63 0.55 9.71
N HIS A 218 14.93 0.45 9.38
CA HIS A 218 15.82 -0.58 9.91
C HIS A 218 17.03 0.01 10.65
N ASP A 219 17.50 1.18 10.21
CA ASP A 219 18.73 1.81 10.66
C ASP A 219 18.43 3.17 11.30
N ALA A 220 18.94 3.37 12.51
CA ALA A 220 18.77 4.61 13.26
C ALA A 220 19.94 5.59 13.09
N ARG A 221 21.05 5.20 12.45
CA ARG A 221 22.30 5.99 12.42
C ARG A 221 22.13 7.37 11.79
N ASP A 222 21.37 7.48 10.70
CA ASP A 222 21.23 8.73 9.95
C ASP A 222 20.24 9.72 10.60
N SER A 223 19.22 9.23 11.31
CA SER A 223 18.12 10.04 11.87
C SER A 223 18.03 10.04 13.40
N GLY A 224 18.93 9.35 14.10
CA GLY A 224 18.95 9.15 15.55
C GLY A 224 17.90 8.16 16.08
N ARG A 225 16.85 7.91 15.29
CA ARG A 225 15.81 6.91 15.54
C ARG A 225 15.31 6.33 14.22
N ARG A 226 14.79 5.11 14.25
CA ARG A 226 14.06 4.54 13.11
C ARG A 226 12.74 5.30 12.91
N LEU A 227 12.33 5.41 11.66
CA LEU A 227 11.01 5.91 11.27
C LEU A 227 10.09 4.73 10.99
N VAL A 228 8.85 4.79 11.46
CA VAL A 228 7.84 3.77 11.16
C VAL A 228 7.41 3.91 9.70
N TYR A 229 7.25 2.78 9.02
CA TYR A 229 6.75 2.73 7.66
C TYR A 229 5.31 3.27 7.58
N GLY A 230 5.03 4.16 6.62
CA GLY A 230 3.71 4.78 6.49
C GLY A 230 2.55 3.78 6.35
N GLY A 231 2.75 2.65 5.66
CA GLY A 231 1.74 1.60 5.55
C GLY A 231 1.40 0.94 6.89
N HIS A 232 2.32 0.94 7.86
CA HIS A 232 2.01 0.50 9.23
C HIS A 232 0.94 1.40 9.87
N THR A 233 1.11 2.72 9.78
CA THR A 233 0.15 3.69 10.30
C THR A 233 -1.18 3.60 9.57
N ILE A 234 -1.15 3.44 8.24
CA ILE A 234 -2.35 3.25 7.41
C ILE A 234 -3.07 1.95 7.81
N GLY A 235 -2.34 0.86 8.04
CA GLY A 235 -2.90 -0.42 8.45
C GLY A 235 -3.58 -0.37 9.81
N LEU A 236 -2.97 0.28 10.82
CA LEU A 236 -3.63 0.50 12.12
C LEU A 236 -4.88 1.37 11.99
N ALA A 237 -4.84 2.41 11.15
CA ALA A 237 -6.02 3.23 10.87
C ALA A 237 -7.14 2.42 10.17
N LEU A 238 -6.80 1.49 9.28
CA LEU A 238 -7.76 0.57 8.66
C LEU A 238 -8.33 -0.44 9.69
N ALA A 239 -7.51 -0.95 10.60
CA ALA A 239 -7.98 -1.80 11.70
C ALA A 239 -8.93 -1.05 12.63
N GLN A 240 -8.68 0.24 12.89
CA GLN A 240 -9.61 1.13 13.59
C GLN A 240 -10.91 1.31 12.83
N ALA A 241 -10.84 1.59 11.52
CA ALA A 241 -12.01 1.77 10.67
C ALA A 241 -12.88 0.51 10.62
N THR A 242 -12.29 -0.69 10.54
CA THR A 242 -13.03 -1.97 10.53
C THR A 242 -13.63 -2.34 11.89
N ARG A 243 -13.12 -1.80 13.01
CA ARG A 243 -13.82 -1.90 14.30
C ARG A 243 -15.07 -1.01 14.34
N LEU A 244 -14.99 0.17 13.75
CA LEU A 244 -16.10 1.13 13.67
C LEU A 244 -17.15 0.70 12.63
N LEU A 245 -16.69 0.10 11.53
CA LEU A 245 -17.48 -0.34 10.38
C LEU A 245 -17.24 -1.84 10.12
N PRO A 246 -17.79 -2.73 10.95
CA PRO A 246 -17.48 -4.16 10.95
C PRO A 246 -17.94 -4.94 9.71
N ASN A 247 -18.72 -4.29 8.84
CA ASN A 247 -19.26 -4.90 7.63
C ASN A 247 -18.55 -4.45 6.35
N LEU A 248 -17.43 -3.69 6.45
CA LEU A 248 -16.59 -3.35 5.28
C LEU A 248 -16.18 -4.64 4.56
N ALA A 249 -16.52 -4.73 3.26
CA ALA A 249 -16.24 -5.93 2.47
C ALA A 249 -14.78 -5.96 1.97
N THR A 250 -14.30 -4.84 1.43
CA THR A 250 -12.92 -4.66 0.95
C THR A 250 -12.56 -3.17 0.93
N VAL A 251 -11.31 -2.85 0.60
CA VAL A 251 -10.86 -1.49 0.27
C VAL A 251 -10.75 -1.38 -1.25
N LEU A 252 -11.50 -0.45 -1.85
CA LEU A 252 -11.50 -0.24 -3.30
C LEU A 252 -10.27 0.55 -3.77
N GLY A 253 -9.99 1.66 -3.09
CA GLY A 253 -8.81 2.47 -3.32
C GLY A 253 -8.81 3.82 -2.59
N TRP A 254 -7.68 4.54 -2.69
CA TRP A 254 -7.48 5.89 -2.13
C TRP A 254 -6.33 6.67 -2.82
#